data_AF-R6K1T7-F1
#
_entry.id   AF-R6K1T7-F1
#
_cell.length_a   1.000
_cell.length_b   1.000
_cell.length_c   1.000
_cell.angle_alpha   90.00
_cell.angle_beta   90.00
_cell.angle_gamma   90.00
#
_symmetry.space_group_name_H-M   'P 1'
#
loop_
_entity.id
_entity.type
_entity.pdbx_description
1 polymer ?
#
loop_
_entity_poly.entity_id
_entity_poly.type
_entity_poly.pdbx_seq_one_letter_code
_entity_poly.pdbx_strand_id
1 'polypeptide(L)'
;MKKLEELLEWGGVKKDITFLIISGIALLLSIFKVIPDLPFDATVGIAMGGVGSDIAVDAADIALVDDEVKELPHLFALSKRMMTKIKFNLTFSMLLNFVAIVLAMTGILNPVIGALVHNTGSVFVIINSAFLMKDKSV
;
A
#
# COMPACT_ATOMS: atom_id res chain seq x y z
N MET A 1 5.26 -15.85 36.01
CA MET A 1 3.96 -15.51 36.62
C MET A 1 4.03 -14.23 37.44
N LYS A 2 4.99 -14.08 38.39
CA LYS A 2 5.15 -12.84 39.19
C LYS A 2 5.28 -11.51 38.41
N LYS A 3 6.04 -11.48 37.30
CA LYS A 3 6.16 -10.29 36.43
C LYS A 3 4.85 -9.89 35.74
N LEU A 4 3.93 -10.84 35.55
CA LEU A 4 2.65 -10.60 34.89
C LEU A 4 1.62 -10.03 35.87
N GLU A 5 1.72 -10.40 37.15
CA GLU A 5 0.91 -9.85 38.25
C GLU A 5 1.36 -8.42 38.61
N GLU A 6 2.66 -8.12 38.64
CA GLU A 6 3.18 -6.74 38.83
C GLU A 6 2.75 -5.78 37.71
N LEU A 7 2.64 -6.28 36.47
CA LEU A 7 2.10 -5.52 35.32
C LEU A 7 0.59 -5.29 35.41
N LEU A 8 -0.13 -6.13 36.15
CA LEU A 8 -1.58 -6.07 36.33
C LEU A 8 -1.96 -5.24 37.57
N GLU A 9 -1.11 -5.24 38.61
CA GLU A 9 -1.17 -4.31 39.75
C GLU A 9 -0.75 -2.88 39.39
N TRP A 10 -0.02 -2.71 38.29
CA TRP A 10 0.23 -1.41 37.65
C TRP A 10 -1.01 -0.93 36.88
N GLY A 11 -2.15 -0.85 37.57
CA GLY A 11 -3.41 -0.36 37.04
C GLY A 11 -3.72 1.07 37.48
N GLY A 12 -4.41 1.83 36.63
CA GLY A 12 -4.96 3.16 36.95
C GLY A 12 -4.09 4.34 36.53
N VAL A 13 -4.31 5.49 37.17
CA VAL A 13 -3.81 6.82 36.76
C VAL A 13 -2.30 6.88 36.54
N LYS A 14 -1.50 6.14 37.34
CA LYS A 14 -0.04 6.11 37.16
C LYS A 14 0.38 5.48 35.83
N LYS A 15 -0.34 4.46 35.37
CA LYS A 15 -0.10 3.82 34.07
C LYS A 15 -0.46 4.78 32.94
N ASP A 16 -1.61 5.44 33.04
CA ASP A 16 -2.10 6.36 32.02
C ASP A 16 -1.19 7.58 31.88
N ILE A 17 -0.72 8.15 32.99
CA ILE A 17 0.29 9.24 32.99
C ILE A 17 1.59 8.77 32.35
N THR A 18 2.05 7.55 32.65
CA THR A 18 3.29 7.02 32.07
C THR A 18 3.19 6.85 30.56
N PHE A 19 2.08 6.27 30.06
CA PHE A 19 1.85 6.16 28.62
C PHE A 19 1.68 7.52 27.95
N LEU A 20 1.02 8.48 28.60
CA LEU A 20 0.88 9.84 28.09
C LEU A 20 2.23 10.54 27.94
N ILE A 21 3.10 10.42 28.95
CA ILE A 21 4.45 10.99 28.90
C ILE A 21 5.30 10.31 27.81
N ILE A 22 5.26 8.98 27.72
CA ILE A 22 5.99 8.23 26.69
C ILE A 22 5.52 8.64 25.28
N SER A 23 4.21 8.75 25.08
CA SER A 23 3.60 9.24 23.84
C SER A 23 4.04 10.67 23.50
N GLY A 24 4.00 11.59 24.48
CA GLY A 24 4.42 12.98 24.30
C GLY A 24 5.91 13.13 23.95
N ILE A 25 6.78 12.32 24.58
CA ILE A 25 8.22 12.30 24.25
C ILE A 25 8.44 11.74 22.84
N ALA A 26 7.74 10.66 22.47
CA ALA A 26 7.83 10.09 21.13
C ALA A 26 7.39 11.11 20.07
N LEU A 27 6.31 11.85 20.32
CA LEU A 27 5.83 12.93 19.45
C LEU A 27 6.91 14.01 19.25
N LEU A 28 7.54 14.48 20.33
CA LEU A 28 8.59 15.50 20.26
C LEU A 28 9.82 15.00 19.49
N LEU A 29 10.27 13.77 19.74
CA LEU A 29 11.40 13.17 19.01
C LEU A 29 11.12 13.05 17.51
N SER A 30 9.86 12.74 17.14
CA SER A 30 9.41 12.68 15.76
C SER A 30 9.40 14.06 15.09
N ILE A 31 8.79 15.07 15.73
CA ILE A 31 8.68 16.44 15.18
C ILE A 31 10.05 17.06 14.92
N PHE A 32 10.99 16.90 15.86
CA PHE A 32 12.32 17.51 15.75
C PHE A 32 13.34 16.65 14.99
N LYS A 33 12.91 15.49 14.45
CA LYS A 33 13.74 14.54 13.69
C LYS A 33 15.09 14.28 14.37
N VAL A 34 15.08 14.19 15.71
CA VAL A 34 16.28 14.11 16.58
C VAL A 34 17.15 12.89 16.22
N ILE A 35 16.50 11.85 15.70
CA ILE A 35 17.14 10.66 15.17
C ILE A 35 16.46 10.38 13.80
N PRO A 36 17.20 10.46 12.68
CA PRO A 36 16.62 10.46 11.33
C PRO A 36 16.02 9.13 10.86
N ASP A 37 16.31 8.01 11.55
CA ASP A 37 15.92 6.65 11.14
C ASP A 37 14.92 5.94 12.09
N LEU A 38 14.19 6.67 12.95
CA LEU A 38 13.16 6.01 13.75
C LEU A 38 11.93 5.65 12.91
N PRO A 39 11.33 4.46 13.15
CA PRO A 39 10.16 3.98 12.43
C PRO A 39 8.87 4.62 12.97
N PHE A 40 8.89 5.92 13.27
CA PHE A 40 7.70 6.63 13.77
C PHE A 40 6.74 7.00 12.64
N ASP A 41 7.25 7.10 11.40
CA ASP A 41 6.43 7.38 10.23
C ASP A 41 5.82 6.09 9.69
N ALA A 42 4.49 6.10 9.52
CA ALA A 42 3.81 5.03 8.80
C ALA A 42 4.19 5.09 7.31
N THR A 43 4.38 3.93 6.67
CA THR A 43 4.59 3.88 5.21
C THR A 43 3.31 4.24 4.44
N VAL A 44 2.14 3.99 5.06
CA VAL A 44 0.82 4.34 4.53
C VAL A 44 -0.06 4.75 5.71
N GLY A 45 -0.57 5.97 5.71
CA GLY A 45 -1.54 6.47 6.68
C GLY A 45 -2.96 6.10 6.29
N ILE A 46 -3.75 5.58 7.23
CA ILE A 46 -5.17 5.29 7.04
C ILE A 46 -5.98 6.08 8.07
N ALA A 47 -6.86 6.97 7.59
CA ALA A 47 -7.79 7.74 8.42
C ALA A 47 -9.21 7.19 8.31
N MET A 48 -9.97 7.26 9.40
CA MET A 48 -11.42 6.98 9.41
C MET A 48 -12.16 8.29 9.13
N GLY A 49 -13.04 8.30 8.14
CA GLY A 49 -13.61 9.51 7.57
C GLY A 49 -14.71 10.15 8.41
N GLY A 50 -15.51 9.37 9.14
CA GLY A 50 -16.60 9.91 9.98
C GLY A 50 -16.20 10.10 11.45
N VAL A 51 -15.27 9.30 11.97
CA VAL A 51 -14.77 9.41 13.36
C VAL A 51 -13.46 10.20 13.46
N GLY A 52 -12.66 10.26 12.39
CA GLY A 52 -11.39 10.98 12.36
C GLY A 52 -11.56 12.49 12.29
N SER A 53 -10.54 13.23 12.72
CA SER A 53 -10.46 14.68 12.50
C SER A 53 -10.18 14.97 11.02
N ASP A 54 -10.74 16.06 10.48
CA ASP A 54 -10.46 16.54 9.13
C ASP A 54 -8.95 16.62 8.83
N ILE A 55 -8.15 17.06 9.80
CA ILE A 55 -6.69 17.14 9.68
C ILE A 55 -6.06 15.75 9.48
N ALA A 56 -6.61 14.71 10.12
CA ALA A 56 -6.13 13.35 9.96
C ALA A 56 -6.55 12.76 8.61
N VAL A 57 -7.76 13.07 8.14
CA VAL A 57 -8.25 12.63 6.82
C VAL A 57 -7.44 13.27 5.69
N ASP A 58 -7.17 14.57 5.78
CA ASP A 58 -6.36 15.31 4.80
C ASP A 58 -4.89 14.85 4.75
N ALA A 59 -4.35 14.38 5.89
CA ALA A 59 -2.97 13.93 6.00
C ALA A 59 -2.77 12.45 5.60
N ALA A 60 -3.84 11.65 5.48
CA ALA A 60 -3.75 10.22 5.23
C ALA A 60 -3.70 9.88 3.73
N ASP A 61 -3.00 8.80 3.38
CA ASP A 61 -2.98 8.28 2.01
C ASP A 61 -4.30 7.60 1.63
N ILE A 62 -5.02 7.09 2.62
CA ILE A 62 -6.27 6.35 2.47
C ILE A 62 -7.28 6.84 3.51
N ALA A 63 -8.44 7.28 3.05
CA ALA A 63 -9.57 7.59 3.90
C ALA A 63 -10.63 6.48 3.81
N LEU A 64 -10.97 5.86 4.93
CA LEU A 64 -12.09 4.93 5.04
C LEU A 64 -13.38 5.73 5.19
N VAL A 65 -14.25 5.65 4.19
CA VAL A 65 -15.55 6.35 4.21
C VAL A 65 -16.49 5.74 5.24
N ASP A 66 -16.44 4.43 5.40
CA ASP A 66 -17.14 3.71 6.45
C ASP A 66 -16.22 3.60 7.67
N ASP A 67 -16.69 3.98 8.86
CA ASP A 67 -15.89 3.98 10.10
C ASP A 67 -15.66 2.56 10.68
N GLU A 68 -15.78 1.54 9.81
CA GLU A 68 -15.63 0.14 10.16
C GLU A 68 -14.20 -0.36 9.89
N VAL A 69 -13.46 -0.64 10.96
CA VAL A 69 -12.12 -1.29 10.90
C VAL A 69 -12.17 -2.66 10.20
N LYS A 70 -13.38 -3.24 10.08
CA LYS A 70 -13.64 -4.49 9.36
C LYS A 70 -13.38 -4.40 7.85
N GLU A 71 -13.27 -3.20 7.28
CA GLU A 71 -12.90 -2.99 5.88
C GLU A 71 -11.39 -3.09 5.61
N LEU A 72 -10.54 -2.99 6.65
CA LEU A 72 -9.08 -3.07 6.48
C LEU A 72 -8.61 -4.39 5.85
N PRO A 73 -9.09 -5.58 6.27
CA PRO A 73 -8.73 -6.84 5.60
C PRO A 73 -9.09 -6.85 4.12
N HIS A 74 -10.23 -6.27 3.74
CA HIS A 74 -10.65 -6.18 2.35
C HIS A 74 -9.69 -5.26 1.56
N LEU A 75 -9.34 -4.11 2.10
CA LEU A 75 -8.36 -3.19 1.53
C LEU A 75 -6.99 -3.87 1.29
N PHE A 76 -6.48 -4.61 2.27
CA PHE A 76 -5.22 -5.35 2.12
C PHE A 76 -5.34 -6.50 1.09
N ALA A 77 -6.47 -7.20 1.05
CA ALA A 77 -6.70 -8.26 0.07
C ALA A 77 -6.72 -7.71 -1.37
N LEU A 78 -7.43 -6.60 -1.59
CA LEU A 78 -7.50 -5.90 -2.87
C LEU A 78 -6.12 -5.41 -3.32
N SER A 79 -5.37 -4.76 -2.41
CA SER A 79 -4.00 -4.31 -2.67
C SER A 79 -3.09 -5.46 -3.12
N LYS A 80 -3.14 -6.61 -2.44
CA LYS A 80 -2.36 -7.80 -2.83
C LYS A 80 -2.73 -8.33 -4.22
N ARG A 81 -4.02 -8.39 -4.55
CA ARG A 81 -4.49 -8.83 -5.88
C ARG A 81 -4.07 -7.86 -6.98
N MET A 82 -4.17 -6.56 -6.72
CA MET A 82 -3.68 -5.51 -7.60
C MET A 82 -2.18 -5.69 -7.89
N MET A 83 -1.37 -5.91 -6.85
CA MET A 83 0.07 -6.15 -7.02
C MET A 83 0.38 -7.39 -7.85
N THR A 84 -0.40 -8.47 -7.72
CA THR A 84 -0.26 -9.66 -8.58
C THR A 84 -0.54 -9.34 -10.05
N LYS A 85 -1.61 -8.60 -10.36
CA LYS A 85 -1.92 -8.13 -11.72
C LYS A 85 -0.82 -7.24 -12.29
N ILE A 86 -0.33 -6.28 -11.50
CA ILE A 86 0.76 -5.38 -11.89
C ILE A 86 2.01 -6.19 -12.25
N LYS A 87 2.43 -7.13 -11.40
CA LYS A 87 3.59 -7.98 -11.66
C LYS A 87 3.44 -8.80 -12.94
N PHE A 88 2.25 -9.36 -13.18
CA PHE A 88 1.97 -10.11 -14.40
C PHE A 88 2.03 -9.22 -15.65
N ASN A 89 1.35 -8.07 -15.62
CA ASN A 89 1.33 -7.11 -16.74
C ASN A 89 2.72 -6.58 -17.07
N LEU A 90 3.52 -6.27 -16.04
CA LEU A 90 4.88 -5.80 -16.21
C LEU A 90 5.77 -6.88 -16.82
N THR A 91 5.66 -8.12 -16.32
CA THR A 91 6.41 -9.27 -16.84
C THR A 91 6.08 -9.51 -18.32
N PHE A 92 4.79 -9.47 -18.66
CA PHE A 92 4.32 -9.63 -20.05
C PHE A 92 4.84 -8.51 -20.96
N SER A 93 4.75 -7.26 -20.52
CA SER A 93 5.24 -6.10 -21.29
C SER A 93 6.76 -6.16 -21.50
N MET A 94 7.53 -6.50 -20.46
CA MET A 94 8.98 -6.69 -20.56
C MET A 94 9.34 -7.82 -21.54
N LEU A 95 8.62 -8.94 -21.49
CA LEU A 95 8.85 -10.08 -22.39
C LEU A 95 8.54 -9.72 -23.84
N LEU A 96 7.42 -9.02 -24.10
CA LEU A 96 7.11 -8.52 -25.45
C LEU A 96 8.20 -7.58 -25.97
N ASN A 97 8.68 -6.65 -25.15
CA ASN A 97 9.76 -5.74 -25.53
C ASN A 97 11.06 -6.50 -25.82
N PHE A 98 11.41 -7.48 -24.98
CA PHE A 98 12.59 -8.31 -25.18
C PHE A 98 12.53 -9.09 -26.51
N VAL A 99 11.40 -9.75 -26.79
CA VAL A 99 11.17 -10.48 -28.04
C VAL A 99 11.23 -9.54 -29.24
N ALA A 100 10.64 -8.33 -29.14
CA ALA A 100 10.69 -7.34 -30.21
C ALA A 100 12.13 -6.90 -30.52
N ILE A 101 12.96 -6.68 -29.50
CA ILE A 101 14.38 -6.32 -29.68
C ILE A 101 15.13 -7.45 -30.39
N VAL A 102 14.97 -8.70 -29.95
CA VAL A 102 15.63 -9.86 -30.57
C VAL A 102 15.21 -10.01 -32.04
N LEU A 103 13.93 -9.91 -32.34
CA LEU A 103 13.42 -9.98 -33.72
C LEU A 103 13.92 -8.81 -34.58
N ALA A 104 14.03 -7.61 -34.02
CA ALA A 104 14.59 -6.45 -34.70
C ALA A 104 16.07 -6.65 -35.04
N MET A 105 16.86 -7.22 -34.12
CA MET A 105 18.27 -7.56 -34.38
C MET A 105 18.44 -8.58 -35.50
N THR A 106 17.51 -9.54 -35.65
CA THR A 106 17.51 -10.50 -36.76
C THR A 106 17.01 -9.92 -38.09
N GLY A 107 16.55 -8.67 -38.11
CA GLY A 107 16.02 -8.00 -39.31
C GLY A 107 14.62 -8.46 -39.75
N ILE A 108 13.96 -9.32 -38.97
CA ILE A 108 12.65 -9.89 -39.29
C ILE A 108 11.52 -8.89 -38.96
N LEU A 109 11.73 -8.03 -37.96
CA LEU A 109 10.69 -7.12 -37.47
C LEU A 109 10.66 -5.80 -38.25
N ASN A 110 9.61 -5.60 -39.06
CA ASN A 110 9.29 -4.32 -39.68
C ASN A 110 8.67 -3.36 -38.64
N PRO A 111 9.02 -2.05 -38.62
CA PRO A 111 8.41 -1.04 -37.75
C PRO A 111 6.88 -1.07 -37.70
N VAL A 112 6.20 -1.34 -38.82
CA VAL A 112 4.73 -1.40 -38.87
C VAL A 112 4.20 -2.57 -38.04
N ILE A 113 4.82 -3.75 -38.16
CA ILE A 113 4.43 -4.95 -37.40
C ILE A 113 4.76 -4.74 -35.91
N GLY A 114 5.92 -4.15 -35.60
CA GLY A 114 6.31 -3.82 -34.23
C GLY A 114 5.30 -2.89 -33.56
N ALA A 115 4.86 -1.82 -34.24
CA ALA A 115 3.84 -0.91 -33.75
C ALA A 115 2.48 -1.60 -33.52
N LEU A 116 2.09 -2.51 -34.42
CA LEU A 116 0.85 -3.26 -34.29
C LEU A 116 0.88 -4.19 -33.07
N VAL A 117 1.95 -4.99 -32.93
CA VAL A 117 2.14 -5.89 -31.77
C VAL A 117 2.19 -5.10 -30.46
N HIS A 118 2.88 -3.96 -30.43
CA HIS A 118 2.95 -3.12 -29.24
C HIS A 118 1.56 -2.60 -28.82
N ASN A 119 0.78 -2.08 -29.78
CA ASN A 119 -0.58 -1.61 -29.50
C ASN A 119 -1.51 -2.75 -29.05
N THR A 120 -1.45 -3.92 -29.70
CA THR A 120 -2.21 -5.10 -29.28
C THR A 120 -1.81 -5.55 -27.87
N GLY A 121 -0.51 -5.55 -27.55
CA GLY A 121 0.01 -5.86 -26.22
C GLY A 121 -0.50 -4.89 -25.16
N SER A 122 -0.52 -3.59 -25.46
CA SER A 122 -1.07 -2.55 -24.58
C SER A 122 -2.57 -2.78 -24.30
N VAL A 123 -3.36 -3.04 -25.35
CA VAL A 123 -4.80 -3.35 -25.19
C VAL A 123 -5.00 -4.60 -24.34
N PHE A 124 -4.19 -5.65 -24.54
CA PHE A 124 -4.25 -6.86 -23.73
C PHE A 124 -3.98 -6.57 -22.24
N VAL A 125 -2.94 -5.79 -21.93
CA VAL A 125 -2.60 -5.39 -20.55
C VAL A 125 -3.72 -4.55 -19.92
N ILE A 126 -4.32 -3.63 -20.67
CA ILE A 126 -5.46 -2.82 -20.21
C ILE A 126 -6.66 -3.72 -19.88
N ILE A 127 -7.01 -4.64 -20.77
CA ILE A 127 -8.09 -5.60 -20.54
C ILE A 127 -7.80 -6.47 -19.31
N ASN A 128 -6.58 -6.99 -19.18
CA ASN A 128 -6.21 -7.79 -18.01
C ASN A 128 -6.33 -6.98 -16.71
N SER A 129 -6.00 -5.68 -16.74
CA SER A 129 -6.16 -4.78 -15.59
C SER A 129 -7.62 -4.53 -15.26
N ALA A 130 -8.47 -4.30 -16.27
CA ALA A 130 -9.91 -4.08 -16.10
C ALA A 130 -10.62 -5.28 -15.45
N PHE A 131 -10.14 -6.50 -15.66
CA PHE A 131 -10.67 -7.68 -14.97
C PHE A 131 -10.50 -7.65 -13.44
N LEU A 132 -9.59 -6.83 -12.90
CA LEU A 132 -9.51 -6.61 -11.44
C LEU A 132 -10.80 -5.98 -10.89
N MET A 133 -11.45 -5.09 -11.65
CA MET A 133 -12.68 -4.40 -11.22
C MET A 133 -13.92 -5.30 -11.22
N LYS A 134 -13.88 -6.43 -11.94
CA LYS A 134 -14.99 -7.38 -12.01
C LYS A 134 -14.99 -8.37 -10.83
N ASP A 135 -13.89 -8.42 -10.09
CA ASP A 135 -13.75 -9.31 -8.95
C ASP A 135 -14.61 -8.79 -7.78
N LYS A 136 -15.81 -9.35 -7.64
CA LYS A 136 -16.77 -9.06 -6.56
C LYS A 136 -16.47 -9.83 -5.26
N SER A 137 -15.31 -10.48 -5.15
CA SER A 137 -15.03 -11.31 -3.98
C SER A 137 -14.42 -10.49 -2.83
N VAL A 138 -15.31 -9.80 -2.09
CA VAL A 138 -15.53 -9.80 -0.63
C VAL A 138 -16.71 -8.88 -0.34
#